data_AF-A0A9R1AE12-F1
#
_entry.id   AF-A0A9R1AE12-F1
#
_cell.length_a   1.000
_cell.length_b   1.000
_cell.length_c   1.000
_cell.angle_alpha   90.00
_cell.angle_beta   90.00
_cell.angle_gamma   90.00
#
_symmetry.space_group_name_H-M   'P 1'
#
loop_
_entity.id
_entity.type
_entity.pdbx_description
1 polymer ?
#
loop_
_entity_poly.entity_id
_entity_poly.type
_entity_poly.pdbx_seq_one_letter_code
_entity_poly.pdbx_strand_id
1 'polypeptide(L)'
;MRTKLLLVSFQVMWMAYCETKLSAFVFSSSTGQWRAAASKAWSDLALCSSESGMMSQVHPLFLRHHYAYGCFYWDWTLFWRKTLLMLDTRRMEFSIVVPPPGEWRKEGFAVVEAGEGRLGMFGFHGQPASDLTYTFAQNKGENPSQWHMEKIISLDSGYRYYGRYLLLTRTADISQENPLFEYFSIDVKTLHLQRVYSHYNRLKFAGTHIYTYFPPSFFSSDANLKW
;
A
#
# COMPACT_ATOMS: atom_id res chain seq x y z
N MET A 1 -33.52 -26.03 9.53
CA MET A 1 -32.33 -25.68 10.34
C MET A 1 -31.68 -24.48 9.67
N ARG A 2 -31.80 -23.27 10.25
CA ARG A 2 -31.21 -22.05 9.66
C ARG A 2 -29.72 -22.06 9.97
N THR A 3 -28.89 -22.28 8.96
CA THR A 3 -27.43 -22.11 9.05
C THR A 3 -27.17 -20.62 9.32
N LYS A 4 -26.79 -20.27 10.55
CA LYS A 4 -26.21 -18.95 10.84
C LYS A 4 -24.88 -18.89 10.10
N LEU A 5 -24.91 -18.25 8.93
CA LEU A 5 -23.69 -17.76 8.29
C LEU A 5 -22.99 -16.84 9.30
N LEU A 6 -21.81 -17.22 9.77
CA LEU A 6 -20.92 -16.30 10.47
C LEU A 6 -20.49 -15.25 9.45
N LEU A 7 -21.20 -14.12 9.42
CA LEU A 7 -20.78 -12.95 8.67
C LEU A 7 -19.43 -12.51 9.22
N VAL A 8 -18.37 -12.66 8.43
CA VAL A 8 -17.07 -12.08 8.76
C VAL A 8 -17.26 -10.56 8.88
N SER A 9 -16.80 -9.99 9.99
CA SER A 9 -16.84 -8.54 10.17
C SER A 9 -15.88 -7.87 9.19
N PHE A 10 -16.33 -6.79 8.54
CA PHE A 10 -15.55 -6.01 7.60
C PHE A 10 -15.71 -4.52 7.88
N GLN A 11 -14.75 -3.74 7.40
CA GLN A 11 -14.78 -2.30 7.45
C GLN A 11 -14.69 -1.72 6.03
N VAL A 12 -15.39 -0.62 5.81
CA VAL A 12 -15.31 0.15 4.56
C VAL A 12 -14.82 1.54 4.91
N MET A 13 -13.75 1.97 4.27
CA MET A 13 -13.21 3.32 4.41
C MET A 13 -13.56 4.15 3.19
N TRP A 14 -14.04 5.37 3.44
CA TRP A 14 -14.23 6.42 2.46
C TRP A 14 -13.32 7.60 2.81
N MET A 15 -12.54 8.08 1.85
CA MET A 15 -11.78 9.33 1.98
C MET A 15 -12.51 10.44 1.22
N ALA A 16 -12.85 11.52 1.91
CA ALA A 16 -13.51 12.69 1.33
C ALA A 16 -12.63 13.91 1.50
N TYR A 17 -12.60 14.78 0.48
CA TYR A 17 -11.78 15.97 0.52
C TYR A 17 -12.45 17.12 -0.23
N CYS A 18 -12.01 18.33 0.07
CA CYS A 18 -12.30 19.51 -0.72
C CYS A 18 -11.02 20.35 -0.88
N GLU A 19 -11.16 21.56 -1.39
CA GLU A 19 -10.02 22.46 -1.65
C GLU A 19 -9.18 22.78 -0.41
N THR A 20 -9.77 22.69 0.79
CA THR A 20 -9.13 23.15 2.03
C THR A 20 -8.89 22.06 3.07
N LYS A 21 -9.63 20.94 3.00
CA LYS A 21 -9.58 19.89 4.04
C LYS A 21 -9.75 18.49 3.49
N LEU A 22 -9.26 17.53 4.28
CA LEU A 22 -9.41 16.10 4.13
C LEU A 22 -10.18 15.53 5.31
N SER A 23 -11.00 14.51 5.06
CA SER A 23 -11.70 13.72 6.08
C SER A 23 -11.78 12.25 5.67
N ALA A 24 -11.97 11.37 6.65
CA ALA A 24 -12.19 9.95 6.44
C ALA A 24 -13.46 9.48 7.16
N PHE A 25 -14.13 8.51 6.58
CA PHE A 25 -15.28 7.85 7.17
C PHE A 25 -15.04 6.34 7.16
N VAL A 26 -15.23 5.67 8.28
CA VAL A 26 -15.05 4.24 8.41
C VAL A 26 -16.37 3.62 8.88
N PHE A 27 -16.96 2.80 8.02
CA PHE A 27 -18.09 1.94 8.34
C PHE A 27 -17.59 0.64 8.97
N SER A 28 -18.32 0.13 9.96
CA SER A 28 -18.09 -1.21 10.51
C SER A 28 -19.34 -2.07 10.37
N SER A 29 -19.20 -3.25 9.76
CA SER A 29 -20.32 -4.18 9.63
C SER A 29 -20.75 -4.81 10.97
N SER A 30 -19.86 -4.82 11.98
CA SER A 30 -20.19 -5.33 13.32
C SER A 30 -21.13 -4.42 14.10
N THR A 31 -20.99 -3.10 13.93
CA THR A 31 -21.83 -2.11 14.60
C THR A 31 -22.91 -1.54 13.69
N GLY A 32 -22.77 -1.70 12.37
CA GLY A 32 -23.64 -1.07 11.38
C GLY A 32 -23.51 0.45 11.33
N GLN A 33 -22.43 1.02 11.90
CA GLN A 33 -22.27 2.47 12.07
C GLN A 33 -21.07 3.01 11.31
N TRP A 34 -21.20 4.26 10.88
CA TRP A 34 -20.12 5.08 10.36
C TRP A 34 -19.46 5.88 11.48
N ARG A 35 -18.13 5.94 11.46
CA ARG A 35 -17.33 6.85 12.29
C ARG A 35 -16.62 7.84 11.37
N ALA A 36 -16.60 9.11 11.73
CA ALA A 36 -15.88 10.14 11.00
C ALA A 36 -14.56 10.46 11.72
N ALA A 37 -13.49 10.62 10.94
CA ALA A 37 -12.25 11.20 11.42
C ALA A 37 -12.38 12.71 11.53
N ALA A 38 -11.66 13.32 12.47
CA ALA A 38 -11.53 14.77 12.51
C ALA A 38 -10.95 15.25 11.17
N SER A 39 -11.61 16.21 10.53
CA SER A 39 -11.10 16.77 9.30
C SER A 39 -9.81 17.54 9.57
N LYS A 40 -8.81 17.39 8.68
CA LYS A 40 -7.56 18.13 8.73
C LYS A 40 -7.48 19.11 7.58
N ALA A 41 -7.08 20.34 7.86
CA ALA A 41 -6.76 21.28 6.80
C ALA A 41 -5.50 20.82 6.08
N TRP A 42 -5.41 21.07 4.79
CA TRP A 42 -4.21 20.74 4.01
C TRP A 42 -2.97 21.48 4.53
N SER A 43 -3.15 22.71 5.02
CA SER A 43 -2.11 23.50 5.70
C SER A 43 -1.53 22.79 6.92
N ASP A 44 -2.37 22.09 7.69
CA ASP A 44 -1.95 21.37 8.91
C ASP A 44 -1.19 20.08 8.60
N LEU A 45 -1.33 19.59 7.38
CA LEU A 45 -0.55 18.48 6.82
C LEU A 45 0.72 18.99 6.10
N ALA A 46 1.09 20.23 6.39
CA ALA A 46 2.23 20.96 5.87
C ALA A 46 2.21 21.20 4.36
N LEU A 47 1.05 21.14 3.67
CA LEU A 47 0.96 21.39 2.23
C LEU A 47 0.98 22.90 1.96
N CYS A 48 1.81 23.34 1.01
CA CYS A 48 1.78 24.70 0.51
C CYS A 48 0.53 24.94 -0.34
N SER A 49 0.08 26.20 -0.43
CA SER A 49 -1.13 26.57 -1.19
C SER A 49 -1.11 26.14 -2.66
N SER A 50 0.06 26.10 -3.29
CA SER A 50 0.26 25.58 -4.65
C SER A 50 0.10 24.06 -4.76
N GLU A 51 0.43 23.30 -3.72
CA GLU A 51 0.32 21.83 -3.67
C GLU A 51 -1.12 21.38 -3.36
N SER A 52 -1.86 22.17 -2.57
CA SER A 52 -3.28 21.95 -2.26
C SER A 52 -4.14 21.91 -3.54
N GLY A 53 -3.86 22.79 -4.50
CA GLY A 53 -4.54 22.82 -5.79
C GLY A 53 -4.23 21.64 -6.72
N MET A 54 -3.11 20.93 -6.49
CA MET A 54 -2.78 19.68 -7.19
C MET A 54 -3.49 18.48 -6.56
N MET A 55 -3.65 18.45 -5.23
CA MET A 55 -4.40 17.39 -4.54
C MET A 55 -5.88 17.36 -4.89
N SER A 56 -6.49 18.52 -5.19
CA SER A 56 -7.89 18.54 -5.62
C SER A 56 -8.10 17.83 -6.96
N GLN A 57 -7.07 17.85 -7.83
CA GLN A 57 -7.08 17.29 -9.18
C GLN A 57 -6.66 15.81 -9.23
N VAL A 58 -5.81 15.37 -8.29
CA VAL A 58 -5.38 13.96 -8.18
C VAL A 58 -6.23 13.28 -7.11
N HIS A 59 -7.21 12.48 -7.53
CA HIS A 59 -8.11 11.78 -6.61
C HIS A 59 -7.29 10.97 -5.58
N PRO A 60 -7.41 11.22 -4.26
CA PRO A 60 -6.66 10.52 -3.21
C PRO A 60 -6.88 9.00 -3.20
N LEU A 61 -8.04 8.51 -3.67
CA LEU A 61 -8.30 7.08 -3.89
C LEU A 61 -7.40 6.43 -4.97
N PHE A 62 -6.80 7.21 -5.88
CA PHE A 62 -5.81 6.72 -6.85
C PHE A 62 -4.37 6.81 -6.31
N LEU A 63 -4.15 7.44 -5.15
CA LEU A 63 -2.86 7.37 -4.48
C LEU A 63 -2.66 5.95 -3.93
N ARG A 64 -1.44 5.45 -4.12
CA ARG A 64 -1.03 4.17 -3.57
C ARG A 64 -1.17 4.23 -2.07
N HIS A 65 -1.88 3.25 -1.53
CA HIS A 65 -2.09 3.14 -0.10
C HIS A 65 -1.83 1.74 0.39
N HIS A 66 -1.45 1.68 1.64
CA HIS A 66 -1.07 0.48 2.35
C HIS A 66 -1.81 0.42 3.68
N TYR A 67 -2.06 -0.79 4.16
CA TYR A 67 -2.67 -1.01 5.47
C TYR A 67 -1.72 -1.83 6.33
N ALA A 68 -1.40 -1.32 7.51
CA ALA A 68 -0.56 -2.00 8.49
C ALA A 68 -0.99 -1.60 9.91
N TYR A 69 -1.11 -2.57 10.80
CA TYR A 69 -1.40 -2.40 12.23
C TYR A 69 -2.64 -1.56 12.57
N GLY A 70 -3.65 -1.54 11.70
CA GLY A 70 -4.86 -0.72 11.92
C GLY A 70 -4.78 0.68 11.33
N CYS A 71 -3.72 1.02 10.62
CA CYS A 71 -3.52 2.32 10.01
C CYS A 71 -3.51 2.21 8.48
N PHE A 72 -4.08 3.20 7.82
CA PHE A 72 -3.91 3.42 6.39
C PHE A 72 -2.79 4.42 6.14
N TYR A 73 -1.92 4.12 5.18
CA TYR A 73 -0.79 4.94 4.79
C TYR A 73 -0.93 5.30 3.31
N TRP A 74 -0.90 6.59 2.97
CA TRP A 74 -0.92 7.06 1.58
C TRP A 74 0.43 7.65 1.18
N ASP A 75 0.93 7.18 0.04
CA ASP A 75 2.17 7.63 -0.56
C ASP A 75 1.98 8.99 -1.28
N TRP A 76 2.65 10.02 -0.78
CA TRP A 76 2.67 11.37 -1.37
C TRP A 76 3.92 11.65 -2.22
N THR A 77 4.73 10.64 -2.55
CA THR A 77 5.93 10.79 -3.40
C THR A 77 5.60 11.29 -4.81
N LEU A 78 4.38 11.07 -5.30
CA LEU A 78 3.88 11.67 -6.55
C LEU A 78 3.89 13.20 -6.54
N PHE A 79 3.86 13.81 -5.36
CA PHE A 79 3.94 15.26 -5.17
C PHE A 79 5.35 15.72 -4.76
N TRP A 80 6.37 14.90 -5.02
CA TRP A 80 7.78 15.17 -4.67
C TRP A 80 8.04 15.30 -3.16
N ARG A 81 7.07 14.90 -2.33
CA ARG A 81 7.21 14.89 -0.89
C ARG A 81 7.75 13.55 -0.42
N LYS A 82 8.70 13.61 0.50
CA LYS A 82 9.21 12.46 1.24
C LYS A 82 8.42 12.29 2.52
N THR A 83 7.08 12.25 2.45
CA THR A 83 6.19 12.05 3.61
C THR A 83 5.05 11.10 3.27
N LEU A 84 4.48 10.52 4.33
CA LEU A 84 3.37 9.61 4.33
C LEU A 84 2.20 10.24 5.08
N LEU A 85 1.00 10.24 4.50
CA LEU A 85 -0.21 10.51 5.28
C LEU A 85 -0.65 9.22 5.96
N MET A 86 -0.87 9.27 7.27
CA MET A 86 -1.40 8.15 8.04
C MET A 86 -2.80 8.47 8.57
N LEU A 87 -3.72 7.52 8.50
CA LEU A 87 -4.98 7.50 9.25
C LEU A 87 -4.97 6.33 10.21
N ASP A 88 -5.02 6.61 11.51
CA ASP A 88 -5.31 5.61 12.53
C ASP A 88 -6.81 5.35 12.59
N THR A 89 -7.25 4.14 12.24
CA THR A 89 -8.69 3.79 12.21
C THR A 89 -9.29 3.47 13.59
N ARG A 90 -8.45 3.28 14.60
CA ARG A 90 -8.86 3.07 16.00
C ARG A 90 -9.17 4.43 16.61
N ARG A 91 -8.25 5.38 16.46
CA ARG A 91 -8.36 6.76 16.96
C ARG A 91 -9.20 7.66 16.05
N MET A 92 -9.35 7.30 14.78
CA MET A 92 -9.97 8.13 13.74
C MET A 92 -9.24 9.48 13.57
N GLU A 93 -7.91 9.42 13.58
CA GLU A 93 -7.03 10.59 13.56
C GLU A 93 -6.01 10.50 12.43
N PHE A 94 -5.75 11.65 11.80
CA PHE A 94 -4.70 11.78 10.79
C PHE A 94 -3.40 12.28 11.40
N SER A 95 -2.28 11.74 10.90
CA SER A 95 -0.93 12.24 11.20
C SER A 95 -0.03 12.14 9.97
N ILE A 96 1.14 12.76 10.06
CA ILE A 96 2.19 12.66 9.05
C ILE A 96 3.28 11.72 9.57
N VAL A 97 3.70 10.80 8.73
CA VAL A 97 4.82 9.90 8.98
C VAL A 97 5.98 10.29 8.07
N VAL A 98 7.16 10.39 8.65
CA VAL A 98 8.40 10.60 7.89
C VAL A 98 8.96 9.23 7.52
N PRO A 99 9.07 8.89 6.23
CA PRO A 99 9.68 7.65 5.76
C PRO A 99 11.18 7.64 6.08
N PRO A 100 11.85 6.48 5.99
CA PRO A 100 13.29 6.39 6.21
C PRO A 100 14.06 7.38 5.32
N PRO A 101 15.22 7.88 5.79
CA PRO A 101 16.07 8.73 4.97
C PRO A 101 16.52 7.96 3.73
N GLY A 102 16.40 8.60 2.56
CA GLY A 102 16.78 7.99 1.29
C GLY A 102 16.39 8.82 0.08
N GLU A 103 17.01 8.53 -1.06
CA GLU A 103 16.52 8.98 -2.36
C GLU A 103 15.47 7.98 -2.85
N TRP A 104 14.23 8.20 -2.41
CA TRP A 104 13.09 7.43 -2.89
C TRP A 104 12.70 7.88 -4.29
N ARG A 105 12.49 6.89 -5.15
CA ARG A 105 12.01 7.08 -6.51
C ARG A 105 10.51 7.41 -6.55
N LYS A 106 10.05 8.02 -7.65
CA LYS A 106 8.62 8.31 -7.92
C LYS A 106 7.78 7.04 -8.02
N GLU A 107 8.45 5.93 -8.30
CA GLU A 107 7.92 4.58 -8.31
C GLU A 107 7.39 4.16 -6.94
N GLY A 108 7.58 4.96 -5.88
CA GLY A 108 6.90 4.86 -4.59
C GLY A 108 7.53 3.85 -3.64
N PHE A 109 6.89 3.68 -2.49
CA PHE A 109 7.25 2.66 -1.49
C PHE A 109 6.06 1.74 -1.20
N ALA A 110 6.32 0.67 -0.46
CA ALA A 110 5.29 -0.17 0.13
C ALA A 110 5.47 -0.25 1.64
N VAL A 111 4.41 0.05 2.39
CA VAL A 111 4.39 -0.05 3.87
C VAL A 111 3.84 -1.42 4.27
N VAL A 112 4.49 -2.08 5.22
CA VAL A 112 4.19 -3.45 5.64
C VAL A 112 4.29 -3.61 7.16
N GLU A 113 3.75 -4.72 7.65
CA GLU A 113 3.94 -5.17 9.02
C GLU A 113 5.24 -5.99 9.12
N ALA A 114 6.30 -5.40 9.69
CA ALA A 114 7.61 -6.06 9.84
C ALA A 114 7.65 -7.12 10.96
N GLY A 115 6.53 -7.32 11.66
CA GLY A 115 6.46 -8.14 12.87
C GLY A 115 6.73 -7.34 14.14
N GLU A 116 6.36 -7.92 15.28
CA GLU A 116 6.59 -7.34 16.63
C GLU A 116 5.99 -5.94 16.87
N GLY A 117 5.08 -5.49 16.00
CA GLY A 117 4.50 -4.14 16.05
C GLY A 117 5.37 -3.05 15.42
N ARG A 118 6.36 -3.44 14.60
CA ARG A 118 7.25 -2.53 13.88
C ARG A 118 6.80 -2.36 12.44
N LEU A 119 6.78 -1.12 11.94
CA LEU A 119 6.49 -0.85 10.53
C LEU A 119 7.71 -1.20 9.67
N GLY A 120 7.47 -1.88 8.55
CA GLY A 120 8.45 -2.10 7.50
C GLY A 120 8.12 -1.24 6.29
N MET A 121 9.14 -0.87 5.54
CA MET A 121 9.03 -0.13 4.29
C MET A 121 9.97 -0.70 3.25
N PHE A 122 9.42 -1.01 2.08
CA PHE A 122 10.18 -1.33 0.89
C PHE A 122 10.21 -0.13 -0.05
N GLY A 123 11.34 0.14 -0.69
CA GLY A 123 11.40 1.15 -1.75
C GLY A 123 12.59 0.98 -2.68
N PHE A 124 12.43 1.50 -3.89
CA PHE A 124 13.45 1.41 -4.93
C PHE A 124 14.50 2.51 -4.79
N HIS A 125 15.78 2.14 -4.91
CA HIS A 125 16.92 3.05 -4.88
C HIS A 125 17.84 2.86 -6.11
N GLY A 126 18.75 3.82 -6.36
CA GLY A 126 19.76 3.75 -7.44
C GLY A 126 19.26 4.09 -8.85
N GLN A 127 20.18 4.19 -9.82
CA GLN A 127 19.93 4.37 -11.27
C GLN A 127 20.67 3.29 -12.10
N PRO A 128 19.97 2.47 -12.93
CA PRO A 128 18.51 2.23 -12.97
C PRO A 128 18.00 1.60 -11.66
N ALA A 129 16.68 1.40 -11.52
CA ALA A 129 16.07 0.83 -10.30
C ALA A 129 16.47 -0.65 -10.15
N SER A 130 17.67 -0.86 -9.65
CA SER A 130 18.30 -2.18 -9.50
C SER A 130 18.17 -2.69 -8.07
N ASP A 131 17.99 -1.82 -7.08
CA ASP A 131 18.01 -2.24 -5.69
C ASP A 131 16.67 -1.92 -5.01
N LEU A 132 16.04 -2.97 -4.47
CA LEU A 132 14.90 -2.86 -3.58
C LEU A 132 15.41 -2.90 -2.14
N THR A 133 15.29 -1.78 -1.44
CA THR A 133 15.71 -1.67 -0.05
C THR A 133 14.56 -2.00 0.87
N TYR A 134 14.82 -2.82 1.88
CA TYR A 134 13.93 -3.05 3.01
C TYR A 134 14.45 -2.36 4.27
N THR A 135 13.59 -1.56 4.89
CA THR A 135 13.85 -0.80 6.11
C THR A 135 12.74 -1.05 7.11
N PHE A 136 13.03 -0.98 8.40
CA PHE A 136 12.01 -1.10 9.45
C PHE A 136 12.21 -0.06 10.54
N ALA A 137 11.10 0.34 11.16
CA ALA A 137 11.09 1.26 12.27
C ALA A 137 11.63 0.55 13.52
N GLN A 138 12.55 1.19 14.24
CA GLN A 138 13.14 0.65 15.46
C GLN A 138 12.11 0.56 16.59
N ASN A 139 11.26 1.58 16.70
CA ASN A 139 10.29 1.73 17.77
C ASN A 139 8.90 1.28 17.35
N LYS A 140 8.14 0.74 18.32
CA LYS A 140 6.71 0.44 18.15
C LYS A 140 5.93 1.76 18.22
N GLY A 141 5.17 2.10 17.18
CA GLY A 141 4.16 3.18 17.26
C GLY A 141 4.48 4.50 16.54
N GLU A 142 3.79 5.56 17.01
CA GLU A 142 3.35 6.77 16.28
C GLU A 142 4.45 7.70 15.76
N ASN A 143 5.71 7.49 16.14
CA ASN A 143 6.82 8.33 15.71
C ASN A 143 8.03 7.46 15.30
N PRO A 144 8.04 6.94 14.06
CA PRO A 144 9.13 6.14 13.53
C PRO A 144 10.30 7.07 13.13
N SER A 145 10.79 7.89 14.05
CA SER A 145 11.90 8.81 13.77
C SER A 145 13.26 8.11 13.62
N GLN A 146 13.31 6.81 13.90
CA GLN A 146 14.52 5.99 13.81
C GLN A 146 14.21 4.74 12.98
N TRP A 147 14.61 4.78 11.71
CA TRP A 147 14.54 3.66 10.78
C TRP A 147 15.91 2.99 10.67
N HIS A 148 15.92 1.66 10.64
CA HIS A 148 17.11 0.88 10.31
C HIS A 148 16.93 0.21 8.95
N MET A 149 17.99 0.26 8.14
CA MET A 149 18.06 -0.53 6.92
C MET A 149 18.43 -1.96 7.28
N GLU A 150 17.62 -2.92 6.85
CA GLU A 150 17.88 -4.34 7.12
C GLU A 150 18.62 -4.99 5.97
N LYS A 151 18.12 -4.79 4.75
CA LYS A 151 18.54 -5.57 3.60
C LYS A 151 18.38 -4.79 2.31
N ILE A 152 19.36 -4.94 1.45
CA ILE A 152 19.28 -4.56 0.04
C ILE A 152 19.03 -5.84 -0.75
N ILE A 153 17.95 -5.84 -1.52
CA ILE A 153 17.60 -6.93 -2.42
C ILE A 153 18.00 -6.44 -3.81
N SER A 154 19.10 -6.98 -4.32
CA SER A 154 19.52 -6.71 -5.69
C SER A 154 18.55 -7.39 -6.66
N LEU A 155 17.95 -6.56 -7.49
CA LEU A 155 17.05 -6.91 -8.57
C LEU A 155 17.76 -6.62 -9.90
N ASP A 156 17.37 -7.33 -10.94
CA ASP A 156 17.67 -6.88 -12.30
C ASP A 156 16.79 -5.69 -12.70
N SER A 157 17.02 -5.12 -13.88
CA SER A 157 16.33 -3.90 -14.28
C SER A 157 14.85 -4.14 -14.63
N GLY A 158 14.03 -3.12 -14.39
CA GLY A 158 12.66 -3.07 -14.91
C GLY A 158 11.55 -3.41 -13.91
N TYR A 159 11.85 -3.56 -12.61
CA TYR A 159 10.81 -3.72 -11.59
C TYR A 159 10.09 -2.42 -11.27
N ARG A 160 8.79 -2.51 -11.02
CA ARG A 160 7.94 -1.43 -10.53
C ARG A 160 6.89 -2.00 -9.59
N TYR A 161 6.49 -1.23 -8.59
CA TYR A 161 5.32 -1.60 -7.78
C TYR A 161 4.04 -1.57 -8.60
N TYR A 162 3.18 -2.54 -8.35
CA TYR A 162 1.90 -2.67 -9.01
C TYR A 162 0.75 -2.81 -8.00
N GLY A 163 -0.15 -1.82 -8.01
CA GLY A 163 -1.33 -1.81 -7.15
C GLY A 163 -1.03 -1.42 -5.69
N ARG A 164 -1.76 -2.07 -4.77
CA ARG A 164 -1.82 -1.74 -3.34
C ARG A 164 -1.03 -2.72 -2.44
N TYR A 165 -0.35 -3.69 -3.05
CA TYR A 165 0.32 -4.80 -2.36
C TYR A 165 1.79 -4.85 -2.77
N LEU A 166 2.56 -5.69 -2.07
CA LEU A 166 3.96 -5.97 -2.39
C LEU A 166 4.13 -6.83 -3.65
N LEU A 167 3.38 -6.48 -4.68
CA LEU A 167 3.53 -7.05 -5.99
C LEU A 167 4.38 -6.14 -6.84
N LEU A 168 5.42 -6.73 -7.41
CA LEU A 168 6.29 -6.09 -8.36
C LEU A 168 5.95 -6.60 -9.75
N THR A 169 5.85 -5.70 -10.71
CA THR A 169 5.86 -6.06 -12.12
C THR A 169 7.26 -5.87 -12.67
N ARG A 170 7.69 -6.81 -13.50
CA ARG A 170 8.89 -6.69 -14.32
C ARG A 170 8.50 -6.81 -15.79
N THR A 171 9.11 -5.99 -16.62
CA THR A 171 9.03 -6.13 -18.08
C THR A 171 10.40 -6.54 -18.58
N ALA A 172 10.58 -7.81 -18.92
CA ALA A 172 11.80 -8.28 -19.56
C ALA A 172 11.80 -7.82 -21.02
N ASP A 173 12.91 -7.23 -21.45
CA ASP A 173 13.18 -6.77 -22.82
C ASP A 173 12.09 -5.91 -23.46
N ILE A 174 12.04 -4.65 -23.02
CA ILE A 174 11.14 -3.60 -23.54
C ILE A 174 11.32 -3.37 -25.07
N SER A 175 12.44 -3.83 -25.65
CA SER A 175 12.76 -3.71 -27.08
C SER A 175 12.06 -4.75 -27.97
N GLN A 176 11.42 -5.77 -27.42
CA GLN A 176 10.71 -6.78 -28.21
C GLN A 176 9.27 -6.34 -28.53
N GLU A 177 8.77 -6.77 -29.68
CA GLU A 177 7.38 -6.51 -30.14
C GLU A 177 6.33 -7.17 -29.21
N ASN A 178 6.74 -8.14 -28.40
CA ASN A 178 5.91 -8.88 -27.46
C ASN A 178 6.66 -9.11 -26.13
N PRO A 179 6.81 -8.09 -25.28
CA PRO A 179 7.59 -8.20 -24.06
C PRO A 179 6.95 -9.19 -23.07
N LEU A 180 7.81 -9.87 -22.31
CA LEU A 180 7.37 -10.73 -21.21
C LEU A 180 7.08 -9.87 -19.99
N PHE A 181 5.83 -9.91 -19.53
CA PHE A 181 5.41 -9.32 -18.27
C PHE A 181 5.43 -10.37 -17.19
N GLU A 182 6.16 -10.08 -16.11
CA GLU A 182 6.25 -10.95 -14.95
C GLU A 182 5.73 -10.21 -13.72
N TYR A 183 5.07 -10.97 -12.84
CA TYR A 183 4.52 -10.48 -11.58
C TYR A 183 5.14 -11.28 -10.45
N PHE A 184 5.66 -10.56 -9.47
CA PHE A 184 6.39 -11.12 -8.34
C PHE A 184 5.76 -10.66 -7.04
N SER A 185 5.53 -11.58 -6.10
CA SER A 185 5.19 -11.26 -4.72
C SER A 185 6.45 -11.32 -3.85
N ILE A 186 6.55 -10.44 -2.86
CA ILE A 186 7.56 -10.56 -1.81
C ILE A 186 6.94 -11.09 -0.52
N ASP A 187 7.62 -12.03 0.11
CA ASP A 187 7.28 -12.44 1.48
C ASP A 187 8.01 -11.51 2.47
N VAL A 188 7.25 -10.83 3.33
CA VAL A 188 7.80 -9.82 4.25
C VAL A 188 8.76 -10.42 5.28
N LYS A 189 8.55 -11.67 5.68
CA LYS A 189 9.35 -12.31 6.75
C LYS A 189 10.69 -12.82 6.24
N THR A 190 10.67 -13.42 5.05
CA THR A 190 11.85 -14.04 4.42
C THR A 190 12.57 -13.08 3.47
N LEU A 191 11.88 -12.00 3.07
CA LEU A 191 12.34 -11.06 2.05
C LEU A 191 12.64 -11.75 0.71
N HIS A 192 11.99 -12.89 0.46
CA HIS A 192 12.16 -13.69 -0.74
C HIS A 192 11.15 -13.25 -1.80
N LEU A 193 11.64 -13.08 -3.02
CA LEU A 193 10.83 -12.72 -4.17
C LEU A 193 10.39 -13.98 -4.91
N GLN A 194 9.10 -14.16 -5.12
CA GLN A 194 8.54 -15.30 -5.83
C GLN A 194 7.75 -14.82 -7.04
N ARG A 195 8.04 -15.39 -8.21
CA ARG A 195 7.24 -15.16 -9.42
C ARG A 195 5.89 -15.85 -9.27
N VAL A 196 4.82 -15.07 -9.36
CA VAL A 196 3.43 -15.54 -9.23
C VAL A 196 2.80 -15.78 -10.59
N TYR A 197 3.14 -14.94 -11.57
CA TYR A 197 2.54 -15.00 -12.90
C TYR A 197 3.48 -14.42 -13.96
N SER A 198 3.37 -14.91 -15.19
CA SER A 198 4.08 -14.35 -16.34
C SER A 198 3.26 -14.52 -17.61
N HIS A 199 3.26 -13.51 -18.47
CA HIS A 199 2.53 -13.53 -19.73
C HIS A 199 3.18 -12.66 -20.79
N TYR A 200 3.20 -13.13 -22.02
CA TYR A 200 3.62 -12.34 -23.18
C TYR A 200 2.45 -11.47 -23.63
N ASN A 201 2.64 -10.15 -23.74
CA ASN A 201 1.59 -9.29 -24.28
C ASN A 201 2.18 -8.20 -25.19
N ARG A 202 1.57 -8.02 -26.36
CA ARG A 202 1.89 -6.94 -27.32
C ARG A 202 1.47 -5.56 -26.81
N LEU A 203 0.45 -5.49 -25.95
CA LEU A 203 -0.06 -4.22 -25.42
C LEU A 203 0.47 -4.01 -24.00
N LYS A 204 1.13 -2.85 -23.77
CA LYS A 204 1.41 -2.35 -22.42
C LYS A 204 0.06 -2.25 -21.70
N PHE A 205 -0.19 -3.12 -20.71
CA PHE A 205 -1.47 -3.20 -20.02
C PHE A 205 -1.91 -1.83 -19.51
N ALA A 206 -2.89 -1.22 -20.19
CA ALA A 206 -3.80 -0.29 -19.59
C ALA A 206 -4.91 -1.12 -18.95
N GLY A 207 -4.80 -1.40 -17.64
CA GLY A 207 -5.97 -1.77 -16.84
C GLY A 207 -6.13 -3.23 -16.41
N THR A 208 -5.07 -4.04 -16.31
CA THR A 208 -5.15 -5.18 -15.37
C THR A 208 -5.39 -4.61 -13.96
N HIS A 209 -6.28 -5.23 -13.19
CA HIS A 209 -6.54 -4.86 -11.82
C HIS A 209 -6.57 -6.15 -11.02
N ILE A 210 -5.76 -6.22 -9.98
CA ILE A 210 -5.72 -7.42 -9.15
C ILE A 210 -6.91 -7.36 -8.22
N TYR A 211 -7.79 -8.34 -8.35
CA TYR A 211 -8.85 -8.57 -7.39
C TYR A 211 -8.21 -9.07 -6.09
N THR A 212 -8.11 -8.17 -5.12
CA THR A 212 -7.37 -8.40 -3.86
C THR A 212 -8.25 -8.31 -2.62
N TYR A 213 -9.53 -8.02 -2.80
CA TYR A 213 -10.51 -8.07 -1.73
C TYR A 213 -11.22 -9.41 -1.81
N PHE A 214 -10.89 -10.33 -0.91
CA PHE A 214 -11.73 -11.50 -0.67
C PHE A 214 -13.15 -11.01 -0.33
N PRO A 215 -14.23 -11.46 -1.00
CA PRO A 215 -15.46 -11.67 -0.28
C PRO A 215 -15.15 -12.67 0.83
N PRO A 216 -15.77 -12.56 2.02
CA PRO A 216 -15.50 -13.46 3.14
C PRO A 216 -15.51 -14.93 2.70
N SER A 217 -14.53 -15.68 3.21
CA SER A 217 -14.03 -16.99 2.76
C SER A 217 -15.11 -18.04 2.48
N PHE A 218 -15.04 -18.70 1.31
CA PHE A 218 -15.83 -19.91 0.99
C PHE A 218 -15.14 -21.23 1.32
N PHE A 219 -13.97 -21.24 1.94
CA PHE A 219 -13.33 -22.49 2.35
C PHE A 219 -13.42 -22.65 3.87
N SER A 220 -14.55 -23.23 4.30
CA SER A 220 -14.57 -24.08 5.49
C SER A 220 -13.78 -25.35 5.13
N SER A 221 -12.76 -25.66 5.92
CA SER A 221 -12.18 -26.99 5.95
C SER A 221 -13.18 -28.01 6.50
N ASP A 222 -12.96 -29.26 6.09
CA ASP A 222 -13.47 -30.52 6.61
C ASP A 222 -14.91 -30.96 6.28
N ALA A 223 -15.01 -31.86 5.29
CA ALA A 223 -15.53 -33.20 5.56
C ALA A 223 -15.03 -34.19 4.51
N ASN A 224 -14.34 -35.23 4.99
CA ASN A 224 -14.22 -36.53 4.33
C ASN A 224 -15.56 -36.95 3.71
N LEU A 225 -15.54 -37.48 2.48
CA LEU A 225 -16.32 -38.66 2.11
C LEU A 225 -15.79 -39.21 0.77
N LYS A 226 -15.21 -40.41 0.87
CA LYS A 226 -15.18 -41.41 -0.20
C LYS A 226 -16.62 -41.62 -0.71
N TRP A 227 -16.83 -41.66 -2.02
CA TRP A 227 -16.92 -42.89 -2.83
C TRP A 227 -16.62 -42.52 -4.28
#